data_AF-A0A7C5YFK5-F1
#
_entry.id   AF-A0A7C5YFK5-F1
#
_cell.length_a   1.000
_cell.length_b   1.000
_cell.length_c   1.000
_cell.angle_alpha   90.00
_cell.angle_beta   90.00
_cell.angle_gamma   90.00
#
_symmetry.space_group_name_H-M   'P 1'
#
loop_
_entity.id
_entity.type
_entity.pdbx_description
1 polymer ?
#
loop_
_entity_poly.entity_id
_entity_poly.type
_entity_poly.pdbx_seq_one_letter_code
_entity_poly.pdbx_strand_id
1 'polypeptide(L)'
;MNDSKARNAVSVFLWFVIVFGVVASLFACVRRYAVEVSNRNVAIVLDCEELLHLSALSGVKFEELLRSFKRAGASAVALSEMRISDAIANGDLFILPKAYLSKHLKSGSDLAIASSDYAFLRAFQNALKAKTGKEAKVFVWEGMFVIFVDDGLLHAGCEGFGLNPKLASAVKNAGLSIISRLSNTQSLSDSWLNYALKQSLSYGARILLFDGEEVLGYRERIRDVAKAMKRLGLTVSVIEFAKQRGEQELANALDGAVIRTHSIARQELATRSPEEIISRFARAIRERNVRICYLRIPTYASDNPLKGVEKLISKMKQAICR
;
A
#
# COMPACT_ATOMS: atom_id res chain seq x y z
N MET A 1 0.35 60.69 -39.44
CA MET A 1 0.92 60.55 -38.07
C MET A 1 0.19 59.51 -37.19
N ASN A 2 -0.95 58.96 -37.62
CA ASN A 2 -1.70 57.92 -36.85
C ASN A 2 -1.22 56.48 -37.08
N ASP A 3 -0.70 56.13 -38.27
CA ASP A 3 -0.29 54.75 -38.59
C ASP A 3 0.95 54.27 -37.84
N SER A 4 1.91 55.16 -37.52
CA SER A 4 3.12 54.75 -36.79
C SER A 4 2.84 54.44 -35.32
N LYS A 5 1.93 55.18 -34.68
CA LYS A 5 1.49 54.90 -33.30
C LYS A 5 0.70 53.59 -33.21
N ALA A 6 -0.16 53.32 -34.20
CA ALA A 6 -0.91 52.07 -34.26
C ALA A 6 0.01 50.85 -34.46
N ARG A 7 0.99 50.92 -35.37
CA ARG A 7 1.99 49.85 -35.56
C ARG A 7 2.84 49.60 -34.32
N ASN A 8 3.25 50.66 -33.61
CA ASN A 8 3.99 50.53 -32.36
C ASN A 8 3.16 49.90 -31.24
N ALA A 9 1.89 50.28 -31.10
CA ALA A 9 0.98 49.68 -30.12
C ALA A 9 0.76 48.18 -30.38
N VAL A 10 0.57 47.79 -31.66
CA VAL A 10 0.44 46.38 -32.06
C VAL A 10 1.75 45.60 -31.80
N SER A 11 2.90 46.20 -32.08
CA SER A 11 4.21 45.58 -31.81
C SER A 11 4.45 45.35 -30.32
N VAL A 12 4.13 46.33 -29.48
CA VAL A 12 4.24 46.21 -28.01
C VAL A 12 3.31 45.13 -27.47
N PHE A 13 2.08 45.06 -27.99
CA PHE A 13 1.12 44.02 -27.63
C PHE A 13 1.61 42.62 -28.02
N LEU A 14 2.14 42.45 -29.23
CA LEU A 14 2.72 41.18 -29.69
C LEU A 14 3.89 40.74 -28.80
N TRP A 15 4.77 41.65 -28.43
CA TRP A 15 5.87 41.37 -27.50
C TRP A 15 5.36 40.94 -26.13
N PHE A 16 4.30 41.56 -25.62
CA PHE A 16 3.69 41.17 -24.35
C PHE A 16 3.14 39.75 -24.39
N VAL A 17 2.43 39.37 -25.46
CA VAL A 17 1.89 38.01 -25.64
C VAL A 17 3.02 36.97 -25.72
N ILE A 18 4.10 37.28 -26.45
CA ILE A 18 5.27 36.40 -26.56
C ILE A 18 5.93 36.20 -25.20
N VAL A 19 6.22 37.30 -24.48
CA VAL A 19 6.85 37.22 -23.14
C VAL A 19 5.96 36.45 -22.17
N PHE A 20 4.65 36.69 -22.18
CA PHE A 20 3.71 35.95 -21.34
C PHE A 20 3.70 34.45 -21.67
N GLY A 21 3.71 34.08 -22.96
CA GLY A 21 3.79 32.69 -23.40
C GLY A 21 5.10 32.00 -22.98
N VAL A 22 6.23 32.71 -23.05
CA VAL A 22 7.53 32.21 -22.57
C VAL A 22 7.54 32.02 -21.06
N VAL A 23 6.99 32.97 -20.29
CA VAL A 23 6.91 32.84 -18.83
C VAL A 23 5.99 31.68 -18.42
N ALA A 24 4.85 31.52 -19.07
CA ALA A 24 3.93 30.41 -18.82
C ALA A 24 4.56 29.05 -19.16
N SER A 25 5.29 28.95 -20.28
CA SER A 25 5.97 27.72 -20.68
C SER A 25 7.16 27.40 -19.76
N LEU A 26 7.92 28.40 -19.35
CA LEU A 26 9.02 28.23 -18.39
C LEU A 26 8.48 27.78 -17.02
N PHE A 27 7.39 28.35 -16.54
CA PHE A 27 6.74 27.93 -15.30
C PHE A 27 6.24 26.48 -15.39
N ALA A 28 5.61 26.09 -16.50
CA ALA A 28 5.19 24.71 -16.74
C ALA A 28 6.41 23.75 -16.80
N CYS A 29 7.49 24.17 -17.45
CA CYS A 29 8.73 23.40 -17.57
C CYS A 29 9.41 23.21 -16.21
N VAL A 30 9.53 24.25 -15.39
CA VAL A 30 10.12 24.18 -14.03
C VAL A 30 9.28 23.30 -13.11
N ARG A 31 7.95 23.44 -13.13
CA ARG A 31 7.07 22.55 -12.35
C ARG A 31 7.22 21.10 -12.79
N ARG A 32 7.30 20.86 -14.09
CA ARG A 32 7.51 19.52 -14.65
C ARG A 32 8.88 18.96 -14.28
N TYR A 33 9.93 19.76 -14.36
CA TYR A 33 11.29 19.39 -13.98
C TYR A 33 11.39 19.03 -12.49
N ALA A 34 10.78 19.82 -11.60
CA ALA A 34 10.73 19.52 -10.17
C ALA A 34 10.04 18.17 -9.88
N VAL A 35 8.94 17.87 -10.58
CA VAL A 35 8.22 16.57 -10.49
C VAL A 35 9.04 15.41 -11.09
N GLU A 36 9.78 15.65 -12.18
CA GLU A 36 10.62 14.65 -12.84
C GLU A 36 11.90 14.32 -12.03
N VAL A 37 12.50 15.30 -11.36
CA VAL A 37 13.67 15.10 -10.49
C VAL A 37 13.30 14.32 -9.23
N SER A 38 12.13 14.56 -8.62
CA SER A 38 11.64 13.73 -7.50
C SER A 38 11.27 12.30 -7.93
N ASN A 39 11.00 12.08 -9.22
CA ASN A 39 10.57 10.79 -9.79
C ASN A 39 11.72 9.90 -10.30
N ARG A 40 13.00 10.24 -10.06
CA ARG A 40 14.12 9.39 -10.53
C ARG A 40 14.32 8.11 -9.71
N ASN A 41 13.75 8.01 -8.52
CA ASN A 41 13.89 6.82 -7.68
C ASN A 41 12.85 5.76 -8.05
N VAL A 42 13.31 4.65 -8.63
CA VAL A 42 12.48 3.46 -8.85
C VAL A 42 12.58 2.56 -7.61
N ALA A 43 11.43 2.16 -7.09
CA ALA A 43 11.33 1.26 -5.94
C ALA A 43 11.15 -0.19 -6.39
N ILE A 44 11.94 -1.11 -5.82
CA ILE A 44 11.65 -2.55 -5.87
C ILE A 44 10.82 -2.88 -4.64
N VAL A 45 9.60 -3.35 -4.85
CA VAL A 45 8.60 -3.60 -3.80
C VAL A 45 8.30 -5.08 -3.76
N LEU A 46 8.38 -5.66 -2.56
CA LEU A 46 8.09 -7.07 -2.33
C LEU A 46 6.70 -7.25 -1.70
N ASP A 47 6.02 -8.34 -2.04
CA ASP A 47 4.74 -8.71 -1.45
C ASP A 47 4.93 -9.35 -0.07
N CYS A 48 4.35 -8.76 0.99
CA CYS A 48 4.54 -9.26 2.36
C CYS A 48 4.05 -10.70 2.55
N GLU A 49 2.93 -11.09 1.94
CA GLU A 49 2.35 -12.43 2.09
C GLU A 49 3.29 -13.47 1.47
N GLU A 50 3.86 -13.16 0.31
CA GLU A 50 4.82 -14.03 -0.35
C GLU A 50 6.13 -14.14 0.45
N LEU A 51 6.57 -13.07 1.12
CA LEU A 51 7.73 -13.11 2.02
C LEU A 51 7.47 -13.95 3.28
N LEU A 52 6.27 -13.89 3.86
CA LEU A 52 5.88 -14.74 4.98
C LEU A 52 5.87 -16.21 4.58
N HIS A 53 5.31 -16.53 3.41
CA HIS A 53 5.37 -17.89 2.86
C HIS A 53 6.82 -18.35 2.62
N LEU A 54 7.67 -17.50 2.05
CA LEU A 54 9.08 -17.84 1.85
C LEU A 54 9.83 -18.04 3.17
N SER A 55 9.55 -17.22 4.19
CA SER A 55 10.09 -17.38 5.54
C SER A 55 9.69 -18.73 6.14
N ALA A 56 8.41 -19.10 6.05
CA ALA A 56 7.90 -20.38 6.54
C ALA A 56 8.54 -21.58 5.81
N LEU A 57 8.69 -21.50 4.48
CA LEU A 57 9.26 -22.60 3.67
C LEU A 57 10.78 -22.75 3.85
N SER A 58 11.51 -21.65 4.04
CA SER A 58 12.97 -21.66 4.18
C SER A 58 13.45 -21.84 5.62
N GLY A 59 12.57 -21.70 6.62
CA GLY A 59 12.93 -21.72 8.04
C GLY A 59 13.70 -20.47 8.50
N VAL A 60 13.93 -19.50 7.62
CA VAL A 60 14.59 -18.23 7.97
C VAL A 60 13.58 -17.28 8.59
N LYS A 61 13.94 -16.62 9.69
CA LYS A 61 13.06 -15.66 10.35
C LYS A 61 12.71 -14.50 9.42
N PHE A 62 11.47 -14.02 9.50
CA PHE A 62 10.94 -12.98 8.63
C PHE A 62 11.80 -11.69 8.65
N GLU A 63 12.28 -11.26 9.82
CA GLU A 63 13.13 -10.07 9.96
C GLU A 63 14.51 -10.25 9.31
N GLU A 64 15.07 -11.45 9.35
CA GLU A 64 16.35 -11.76 8.71
C GLU A 64 16.20 -11.73 7.19
N LEU A 65 15.12 -12.32 6.68
CA LEU A 65 14.76 -12.29 5.28
C LEU A 65 14.55 -10.86 4.77
N LEU A 66 13.84 -10.01 5.52
CA LEU A 66 13.67 -8.59 5.20
C LEU A 66 15.01 -7.84 5.11
N ARG A 67 15.90 -8.04 6.10
CA ARG A 67 17.24 -7.43 6.08
C ARG A 67 18.06 -7.91 4.90
N SER A 68 17.97 -9.19 4.55
CA SER A 68 18.72 -9.75 3.43
C SER A 68 18.25 -9.15 2.10
N PHE A 69 16.94 -9.08 1.87
CA PHE A 69 16.41 -8.46 0.65
C PHE A 69 16.62 -6.95 0.60
N LYS A 70 16.64 -6.25 1.76
CA LYS A 70 17.05 -4.85 1.82
C LYS A 70 18.48 -4.68 1.31
N ARG A 71 19.43 -5.51 1.76
CA ARG A 71 20.83 -5.50 1.29
C ARG A 71 20.95 -5.83 -0.20
N ALA A 72 20.10 -6.73 -0.70
CA ALA A 72 20.04 -7.06 -2.13
C ALA A 72 19.52 -5.90 -3.00
N GLY A 73 18.78 -4.94 -2.43
CA GLY A 73 18.31 -3.75 -3.14
C GLY A 73 16.81 -3.49 -3.09
N ALA A 74 16.04 -4.28 -2.32
CA ALA A 74 14.63 -4.01 -2.08
C ALA A 74 14.43 -2.66 -1.38
N SER A 75 13.39 -1.93 -1.76
CA SER A 75 13.13 -0.56 -1.29
C SER A 75 11.94 -0.50 -0.33
N ALA A 76 10.90 -1.30 -0.57
CA ALA A 76 9.70 -1.33 0.24
C ALA A 76 9.07 -2.72 0.29
N VAL A 77 8.12 -2.89 1.20
CA VAL A 77 7.24 -4.06 1.27
C VAL A 77 5.79 -3.59 1.21
N ALA A 78 4.98 -4.28 0.41
CA ALA A 78 3.55 -4.03 0.30
C ALA A 78 2.80 -4.87 1.35
N LEU A 79 2.12 -4.21 2.29
CA LEU A 79 1.45 -4.84 3.42
C LEU A 79 -0.06 -4.77 3.20
N SER A 80 -0.70 -5.92 3.05
CA SER A 80 -2.15 -6.07 3.04
C SER A 80 -2.76 -5.75 4.39
N GLU A 81 -4.05 -5.39 4.37
CA GLU A 81 -4.82 -5.34 5.60
C GLU A 81 -4.90 -6.72 6.26
N MET A 82 -4.79 -6.71 7.57
CA MET A 82 -4.96 -7.88 8.41
C MET A 82 -6.41 -8.36 8.35
N ARG A 83 -6.60 -9.66 8.11
CA ARG A 83 -7.89 -10.34 8.24
C ARG A 83 -7.96 -11.06 9.58
N ILE A 84 -9.18 -11.18 10.11
CA ILE A 84 -9.41 -11.92 11.35
C ILE A 84 -9.01 -13.41 11.19
N SER A 85 -9.33 -14.01 10.04
CA SER A 85 -8.94 -15.40 9.72
C SER A 85 -7.44 -15.62 9.84
N ASP A 86 -6.66 -14.72 9.26
CA ASP A 86 -5.20 -14.84 9.18
C ASP A 86 -4.58 -14.58 10.56
N ALA A 87 -5.13 -13.61 11.30
CA ALA A 87 -4.70 -13.33 12.67
C ALA A 87 -4.97 -14.51 13.61
N ILE A 88 -6.07 -15.24 13.43
CA ILE A 88 -6.34 -16.47 14.20
C ILE A 88 -5.40 -17.60 13.78
N ALA A 89 -5.23 -17.81 12.46
CA ALA A 89 -4.37 -18.85 11.93
C ALA A 89 -2.91 -18.68 12.37
N ASN A 90 -2.44 -17.43 12.49
CA ASN A 90 -1.09 -17.10 12.94
C ASN A 90 -0.95 -17.10 14.49
N GLY A 91 -2.04 -17.32 15.24
CA GLY A 91 -2.04 -17.27 16.70
C GLY A 91 -1.88 -15.86 17.29
N ASP A 92 -2.12 -14.81 16.50
CA ASP A 92 -2.15 -13.43 16.98
C ASP A 92 -3.46 -13.11 17.72
N LEU A 93 -4.57 -13.73 17.29
CA LEU A 93 -5.88 -13.63 17.93
C LEU A 93 -6.42 -15.02 18.31
N PHE A 94 -7.12 -15.07 19.44
CA PHE A 94 -7.81 -16.26 19.91
C PHE A 94 -9.28 -15.94 20.09
N ILE A 95 -10.15 -16.79 19.57
CA ILE A 95 -11.59 -16.71 19.84
C ILE A 95 -11.87 -17.45 21.15
N LEU A 96 -12.46 -16.76 22.11
CA LEU A 96 -12.91 -17.33 23.37
C LEU A 96 -14.45 -17.34 23.40
N PRO A 97 -15.08 -18.53 23.42
CA PRO A 97 -16.53 -18.62 23.60
C PRO A 97 -16.95 -18.04 24.95
N LYS A 98 -18.11 -17.38 25.00
CA LYS A 98 -18.67 -16.78 26.24
C LYS A 98 -18.68 -17.74 27.43
N ALA A 99 -18.90 -19.04 27.20
CA ALA A 99 -18.91 -20.07 28.25
C ALA A 99 -17.60 -20.13 29.07
N TYR A 100 -16.46 -19.79 28.47
CA TYR A 100 -15.17 -19.76 29.16
C TYR A 100 -15.00 -18.51 30.04
N LEU A 101 -15.77 -17.43 29.77
CA LEU A 101 -15.61 -16.13 30.43
C LEU A 101 -16.76 -15.77 31.38
N SER A 102 -17.94 -16.37 31.17
CA SER A 102 -19.20 -16.02 31.84
C SER A 102 -19.20 -16.22 33.36
N LYS A 103 -18.31 -17.06 33.90
CA LYS A 103 -18.13 -17.17 35.36
C LYS A 103 -17.51 -15.90 35.98
N HIS A 104 -16.77 -15.09 35.23
CA HIS A 104 -15.94 -14.00 35.80
C HIS A 104 -16.19 -12.63 35.15
N LEU A 105 -16.83 -12.56 33.99
CA LEU A 105 -17.11 -11.32 33.27
C LEU A 105 -18.60 -11.21 32.90
N LYS A 106 -19.30 -10.26 33.53
CA LYS A 106 -20.68 -9.90 33.19
C LYS A 106 -20.70 -9.09 31.88
N SER A 107 -20.60 -9.76 30.74
CA SER A 107 -20.73 -9.12 29.41
C SER A 107 -21.94 -9.65 28.65
N GLY A 108 -22.67 -8.75 27.99
CA GLY A 108 -23.82 -9.07 27.15
C GLY A 108 -23.44 -9.73 25.82
N SER A 109 -22.21 -9.57 25.35
CA SER A 109 -21.73 -10.12 24.07
C SER A 109 -21.48 -11.62 24.11
N ASP A 110 -21.66 -12.29 22.97
CA ASP A 110 -21.57 -13.75 22.86
C ASP A 110 -20.18 -14.29 22.52
N LEU A 111 -19.25 -13.38 22.16
CA LEU A 111 -17.90 -13.73 21.80
C LEU A 111 -16.88 -12.82 22.47
N ALA A 112 -15.71 -13.37 22.75
CA ALA A 112 -14.53 -12.58 23.08
C ALA A 112 -13.36 -12.92 22.17
N ILE A 113 -12.56 -11.90 21.88
CA ILE A 113 -11.31 -12.00 21.15
C ILE A 113 -10.19 -11.69 22.13
N ALA A 114 -9.19 -12.55 22.17
CA ALA A 114 -8.03 -12.41 23.02
C ALA A 114 -6.74 -12.34 22.21
N SER A 115 -5.72 -11.66 22.75
CA SER A 115 -4.36 -11.67 22.22
C SER A 115 -3.36 -11.61 23.36
N SER A 116 -2.22 -12.26 23.20
CA SER A 116 -1.07 -12.12 24.10
C SER A 116 -0.31 -10.81 23.84
N ASP A 117 -0.52 -10.18 22.68
CA ASP A 117 0.09 -8.91 22.32
C ASP A 117 -0.91 -7.75 22.46
N TYR A 118 -0.61 -6.86 23.42
CA TYR A 118 -1.43 -5.68 23.66
C TYR A 118 -1.49 -4.71 22.48
N ALA A 119 -0.36 -4.50 21.79
CA ALA A 119 -0.29 -3.58 20.66
C ALA A 119 -1.13 -4.11 19.49
N PHE A 120 -1.09 -5.43 19.28
CA PHE A 120 -1.94 -6.10 18.32
C PHE A 120 -3.41 -5.95 18.66
N LEU A 121 -3.82 -6.31 19.89
CA LEU A 121 -5.23 -6.20 20.29
C LEU A 121 -5.73 -4.76 20.22
N ARG A 122 -4.91 -3.79 20.62
CA ARG A 122 -5.26 -2.36 20.55
C ARG A 122 -5.44 -1.90 19.10
N ALA A 123 -4.58 -2.33 18.17
CA ALA A 123 -4.74 -2.03 16.75
C ALA A 123 -6.06 -2.61 16.22
N PHE A 124 -6.38 -3.85 16.58
CA PHE A 124 -7.63 -4.51 16.21
C PHE A 124 -8.86 -3.81 16.82
N GLN A 125 -8.82 -3.47 18.11
CA GLN A 125 -9.87 -2.73 18.82
C GLN A 125 -10.15 -1.36 18.16
N ASN A 126 -9.11 -0.63 17.74
CA ASN A 126 -9.28 0.65 17.06
C ASN A 126 -9.91 0.48 15.67
N ALA A 127 -9.50 -0.55 14.92
CA ALA A 127 -10.11 -0.88 13.64
C ALA A 127 -11.59 -1.26 13.80
N LEU A 128 -11.90 -2.06 14.83
CA LEU A 128 -13.26 -2.43 15.20
C LEU A 128 -14.11 -1.21 15.53
N LYS A 129 -13.63 -0.31 16.38
CA LYS A 129 -14.30 0.96 16.71
C LYS A 129 -14.53 1.80 15.46
N ALA A 130 -13.55 1.84 14.55
CA ALA A 130 -13.67 2.61 13.33
C ALA A 130 -14.75 2.07 12.37
N LYS A 131 -14.90 0.74 12.27
CA LYS A 131 -15.93 0.09 11.44
C LYS A 131 -17.32 0.11 12.07
N THR A 132 -17.42 -0.18 13.36
CA THR A 132 -18.71 -0.41 14.04
C THR A 132 -19.23 0.79 14.80
N GLY A 133 -18.39 1.78 15.08
CA GLY A 133 -18.69 2.89 16.00
C GLY A 133 -18.72 2.48 17.48
N LYS A 134 -18.60 1.19 17.81
CA LYS A 134 -18.65 0.68 19.19
C LYS A 134 -17.25 0.53 19.77
N GLU A 135 -17.06 1.03 20.98
CA GLU A 135 -15.81 0.89 21.70
C GLU A 135 -15.85 -0.35 22.60
N ALA A 136 -15.03 -1.35 22.29
CA ALA A 136 -14.87 -2.52 23.13
C ALA A 136 -13.94 -2.17 24.31
N LYS A 137 -14.26 -2.64 25.52
CA LYS A 137 -13.35 -2.49 26.68
C LYS A 137 -12.33 -3.63 26.68
N VAL A 138 -11.08 -3.29 26.99
CA VAL A 138 -10.00 -4.28 27.15
C VAL A 138 -9.96 -4.75 28.61
N PHE A 139 -9.92 -6.06 28.79
CA PHE A 139 -9.76 -6.74 30.06
C PHE A 139 -8.48 -7.58 30.03
N VAL A 140 -7.94 -7.92 31.19
CA VAL A 140 -6.83 -8.89 31.32
C VAL A 140 -7.39 -10.15 31.96
N TRP A 141 -7.15 -11.29 31.33
CA TRP A 141 -7.59 -12.60 31.82
C TRP A 141 -6.53 -13.65 31.48
N GLU A 142 -6.04 -14.38 32.49
CA GLU A 142 -4.99 -15.40 32.35
C GLU A 142 -3.75 -14.92 31.56
N GLY A 143 -3.33 -13.66 31.80
CA GLY A 143 -2.18 -13.07 31.10
C GLY A 143 -2.45 -12.61 29.66
N MET A 144 -3.68 -12.82 29.16
CA MET A 144 -4.13 -12.38 27.84
C MET A 144 -4.92 -11.08 27.94
N PHE A 145 -4.84 -10.28 26.89
CA PHE A 145 -5.71 -9.11 26.71
C PHE A 145 -6.96 -9.54 25.96
N VAL A 146 -8.13 -9.17 26.46
CA VAL A 146 -9.43 -9.67 25.97
C VAL A 146 -10.37 -8.51 25.68
N ILE A 147 -11.08 -8.56 24.55
CA ILE A 147 -12.19 -7.68 24.22
C ILE A 147 -13.44 -8.51 23.91
N PHE A 148 -14.61 -7.99 24.26
CA PHE A 148 -15.88 -8.58 23.87
C PHE A 148 -16.35 -7.98 22.55
N VAL A 149 -16.83 -8.85 21.65
CA VAL A 149 -17.32 -8.47 20.32
C VAL A 149 -18.66 -9.15 20.03
N ASP A 150 -19.45 -8.50 19.20
CA ASP A 150 -20.71 -9.08 18.70
C ASP A 150 -20.40 -10.13 17.61
N ASP A 151 -21.20 -11.20 17.54
CA ASP A 151 -20.96 -12.37 16.65
C ASP A 151 -20.94 -12.00 15.15
N GLY A 152 -21.67 -10.95 14.77
CA GLY A 152 -21.66 -10.39 13.41
C GLY A 152 -20.27 -10.00 12.89
N LEU A 153 -19.28 -9.83 13.77
CA LEU A 153 -17.92 -9.50 13.39
C LEU A 153 -17.14 -10.67 12.77
N LEU A 154 -17.44 -11.91 13.17
CA LEU A 154 -16.80 -13.10 12.61
C LEU A 154 -17.24 -13.35 11.16
N HIS A 155 -18.48 -13.00 10.84
CA HIS A 155 -19.03 -13.09 9.49
C HIS A 155 -18.45 -12.05 8.52
N ALA A 156 -17.78 -11.01 9.06
CA ALA A 156 -17.05 -10.02 8.29
C ALA A 156 -15.61 -10.48 7.93
N GLY A 157 -15.28 -11.77 8.03
CA GLY A 157 -13.93 -12.32 7.88
C GLY A 157 -13.20 -11.97 6.57
N CYS A 158 -13.91 -11.53 5.53
CA CYS A 158 -13.32 -11.07 4.28
C CYS A 158 -12.82 -9.60 4.34
N GLU A 159 -13.17 -8.84 5.36
CA GLU A 159 -12.79 -7.43 5.48
C GLU A 159 -11.41 -7.23 6.11
N GLY A 160 -10.67 -6.24 5.61
CA GLY A 160 -9.43 -5.78 6.23
C GLY A 160 -9.68 -4.98 7.52
N PHE A 161 -8.84 -5.21 8.53
CA PHE A 161 -8.83 -4.49 9.82
C PHE A 161 -7.58 -3.62 9.99
N GLY A 162 -7.06 -3.11 8.87
CA GLY A 162 -5.88 -2.25 8.85
C GLY A 162 -4.58 -3.05 8.93
N LEU A 163 -3.44 -2.36 9.03
CA LEU A 163 -2.13 -3.03 8.99
C LEU A 163 -1.79 -3.75 10.29
N ASN A 164 -1.19 -4.93 10.18
CA ASN A 164 -0.66 -5.68 11.32
C ASN A 164 0.52 -4.91 11.95
N PRO A 165 0.46 -4.51 13.24
CA PRO A 165 1.51 -3.73 13.88
C PRO A 165 2.86 -4.45 13.98
N LYS A 166 2.87 -5.78 14.13
CA LYS A 166 4.09 -6.58 14.19
C LYS A 166 4.82 -6.54 12.85
N LEU A 167 4.08 -6.80 11.75
CA LEU A 167 4.63 -6.78 10.40
C LEU A 167 5.11 -5.38 9.99
N ALA A 168 4.31 -4.34 10.28
CA ALA A 168 4.70 -2.96 10.01
C ALA A 168 5.98 -2.58 10.76
N SER A 169 6.10 -2.98 12.03
CA SER A 169 7.31 -2.75 12.83
C SER A 169 8.51 -3.51 12.29
N ALA A 170 8.35 -4.79 11.91
CA ALA A 170 9.42 -5.60 11.33
C ALA A 170 9.99 -4.98 10.05
N VAL A 171 9.11 -4.52 9.15
CA VAL A 171 9.49 -3.88 7.87
C VAL A 171 10.24 -2.57 8.12
N LYS A 172 9.72 -1.73 9.02
CA LYS A 172 10.36 -0.47 9.39
C LYS A 172 11.72 -0.68 10.04
N ASN A 173 11.83 -1.65 10.95
CA ASN A 173 13.07 -2.02 11.64
C ASN A 173 14.11 -2.60 10.67
N ALA A 174 13.69 -3.19 9.54
CA ALA A 174 14.58 -3.63 8.47
C ALA A 174 15.03 -2.48 7.54
N GLY A 175 14.56 -1.24 7.75
CA GLY A 175 14.90 -0.08 6.93
C GLY A 175 14.20 -0.06 5.56
N LEU A 176 13.09 -0.80 5.42
CA LEU A 176 12.24 -0.82 4.24
C LEU A 176 11.07 0.16 4.42
N SER A 177 10.64 0.79 3.33
CA SER A 177 9.39 1.57 3.33
C SER A 177 8.17 0.64 3.30
N ILE A 178 7.01 1.15 3.69
CA ILE A 178 5.75 0.41 3.62
C ILE A 178 4.91 1.00 2.48
N ILE A 179 4.37 0.12 1.64
CA ILE A 179 3.24 0.43 0.76
C ILE A 179 2.02 -0.22 1.39
N SER A 180 1.00 0.58 1.73
CA SER A 180 -0.21 0.05 2.34
C SER A 180 -1.12 -0.50 1.26
N ARG A 181 -1.49 -1.78 1.37
CA ARG A 181 -2.45 -2.42 0.47
C ARG A 181 -3.83 -2.41 1.11
N LEU A 182 -4.73 -1.58 0.60
CA LEU A 182 -6.10 -1.44 1.10
C LEU A 182 -7.08 -2.11 0.16
N SER A 183 -8.05 -2.83 0.71
CA SER A 183 -9.14 -3.47 -0.02
C SER A 183 -10.39 -2.57 -0.05
N ASN A 184 -11.24 -2.76 -1.05
CA ASN A 184 -12.56 -2.12 -1.05
C ASN A 184 -13.50 -2.82 -0.04
N THR A 185 -14.42 -2.05 0.56
CA THR A 185 -15.50 -2.58 1.40
C THR A 185 -16.84 -2.06 0.87
N GLN A 186 -17.88 -2.90 0.96
CA GLN A 186 -19.22 -2.55 0.49
C GLN A 186 -19.84 -1.40 1.28
N SER A 187 -19.46 -1.23 2.57
CA SER A 187 -20.01 -0.22 3.47
C SER A 187 -18.92 0.70 4.00
N LEU A 188 -18.31 1.49 3.12
CA LEU A 188 -17.24 2.42 3.47
C LEU A 188 -17.77 3.61 4.31
N SER A 189 -17.59 3.53 5.63
CA SER A 189 -17.89 4.63 6.55
C SER A 189 -16.76 5.68 6.57
N ASP A 190 -17.09 6.94 6.91
CA ASP A 190 -16.09 8.00 7.05
C ASP A 190 -15.10 7.72 8.18
N SER A 191 -15.58 7.10 9.25
CA SER A 191 -14.77 6.66 10.39
C SER A 191 -13.73 5.64 9.94
N TRP A 192 -14.14 4.62 9.19
CA TRP A 192 -13.25 3.61 8.64
C TRP A 192 -12.25 4.21 7.63
N LEU A 193 -12.73 5.01 6.67
CA LEU A 193 -11.87 5.68 5.69
C LEU A 193 -10.77 6.50 6.37
N ASN A 194 -11.15 7.36 7.32
CA ASN A 194 -10.18 8.19 8.03
C ASN A 194 -9.22 7.36 8.89
N TYR A 195 -9.71 6.29 9.53
CA TYR A 195 -8.87 5.40 10.31
C TYR A 195 -7.84 4.69 9.44
N ALA A 196 -8.27 4.00 8.38
CA ALA A 196 -7.38 3.22 7.51
C ALA A 196 -6.26 4.08 6.93
N LEU A 197 -6.61 5.24 6.36
CA LEU A 197 -5.62 6.15 5.77
C LEU A 197 -4.64 6.73 6.81
N LYS A 198 -5.13 7.12 8.00
CA LYS A 198 -4.26 7.64 9.07
C LYS A 198 -3.39 6.54 9.68
N GLN A 199 -3.90 5.31 9.78
CA GLN A 199 -3.14 4.17 10.28
C GLN A 199 -1.99 3.87 9.33
N SER A 200 -2.23 3.81 8.01
CA SER A 200 -1.18 3.68 7.00
C SER A 200 -0.09 4.75 7.17
N LEU A 201 -0.49 6.02 7.31
CA LEU A 201 0.45 7.12 7.56
C LEU A 201 1.25 6.97 8.87
N SER A 202 0.62 6.50 9.94
CA SER A 202 1.28 6.31 11.24
C SER A 202 2.42 5.29 11.17
N TYR A 203 2.31 4.31 10.27
CA TYR A 203 3.39 3.36 9.97
C TYR A 203 4.38 3.89 8.92
N GLY A 204 4.19 5.10 8.40
CA GLY A 204 5.05 5.73 7.41
C GLY A 204 4.69 5.40 5.95
N ALA A 205 3.57 4.71 5.70
CA ALA A 205 3.11 4.42 4.35
C ALA A 205 2.49 5.67 3.72
N ARG A 206 3.19 6.25 2.73
CA ARG A 206 2.70 7.39 1.94
C ARG A 206 2.09 6.98 0.59
N ILE A 207 2.34 5.74 0.17
CA ILE A 207 1.86 5.18 -1.08
C ILE A 207 0.85 4.09 -0.72
N LEU A 208 -0.32 4.17 -1.35
CA LEU A 208 -1.36 3.15 -1.27
C LEU A 208 -1.38 2.34 -2.56
N LEU A 209 -1.59 1.04 -2.43
CA LEU A 209 -1.91 0.15 -3.54
C LEU A 209 -3.25 -0.51 -3.24
N PHE A 210 -4.18 -0.60 -4.19
CA PHE A 210 -5.45 -1.25 -3.90
C PHE A 210 -5.36 -2.76 -4.12
N ASP A 211 -5.97 -3.51 -3.22
CA ASP A 211 -6.08 -4.95 -3.29
C ASP A 211 -7.43 -5.38 -3.90
N GLY A 212 -7.40 -6.46 -4.70
CA GLY A 212 -8.58 -6.98 -5.38
C GLY A 212 -8.89 -6.32 -6.73
N GLU A 213 -10.16 -6.38 -7.15
CA GLU A 213 -10.62 -5.92 -8.47
C GLU A 213 -11.15 -4.48 -8.49
N GLU A 214 -11.27 -3.84 -7.32
CA GLU A 214 -11.91 -2.54 -7.16
C GLU A 214 -11.00 -1.65 -6.31
N VAL A 215 -10.94 -0.35 -6.64
CA VAL A 215 -10.32 0.62 -5.74
C VAL A 215 -11.21 0.91 -4.53
N LEU A 216 -10.61 1.36 -3.43
CA LEU A 216 -11.36 1.79 -2.26
C LEU A 216 -12.38 2.88 -2.63
N GLY A 217 -13.63 2.68 -2.22
CA GLY A 217 -14.73 3.61 -2.44
C GLY A 217 -15.40 3.49 -3.81
N TYR A 218 -15.09 2.46 -4.60
CA TYR A 218 -15.76 2.19 -5.87
C TYR A 218 -17.30 2.22 -5.76
N ARG A 219 -17.97 2.65 -6.84
CA ARG A 219 -19.41 2.96 -6.99
C ARG A 219 -19.88 4.27 -6.39
N GLU A 220 -19.62 4.53 -5.11
CA GLU A 220 -20.34 5.61 -4.40
C GLU A 220 -19.43 6.67 -3.76
N ARG A 221 -18.17 6.34 -3.43
CA ARG A 221 -17.35 7.15 -2.50
C ARG A 221 -15.96 7.53 -3.03
N ILE A 222 -15.65 7.29 -4.32
CA ILE A 222 -14.33 7.56 -4.91
C ILE A 222 -13.87 9.01 -4.66
N ARG A 223 -14.77 9.99 -4.83
CA ARG A 223 -14.44 11.41 -4.62
C ARG A 223 -14.07 11.72 -3.16
N ASP A 224 -14.72 11.07 -2.21
CA ASP A 224 -14.43 11.23 -0.79
C ASP A 224 -13.08 10.61 -0.42
N VAL A 225 -12.79 9.43 -0.99
CA VAL A 225 -11.47 8.79 -0.88
C VAL A 225 -10.39 9.70 -1.45
N ALA A 226 -10.58 10.25 -2.65
CA ALA A 226 -9.64 11.17 -3.28
C ALA A 226 -9.40 12.44 -2.42
N LYS A 227 -10.47 13.04 -1.89
CA LYS A 227 -10.39 14.20 -1.00
C LYS A 227 -9.64 13.89 0.29
N ALA A 228 -9.90 12.73 0.89
CA ALA A 228 -9.22 12.29 2.10
C ALA A 228 -7.73 12.04 1.85
N MET A 229 -7.39 11.38 0.74
CA MET A 229 -6.01 11.13 0.33
C MET A 229 -5.24 12.43 0.06
N LYS A 230 -5.83 13.37 -0.70
CA LYS A 230 -5.23 14.70 -0.95
C LYS A 230 -4.92 15.44 0.35
N ARG A 231 -5.87 15.49 1.28
CA ARG A 231 -5.70 16.14 2.59
C ARG A 231 -4.57 15.52 3.40
N LEU A 232 -4.35 14.21 3.24
CA LEU A 232 -3.34 13.45 3.97
C LEU A 232 -2.00 13.35 3.23
N GLY A 233 -1.88 13.94 2.03
CA GLY A 233 -0.67 13.86 1.20
C GLY A 233 -0.34 12.42 0.77
N LEU A 234 -1.36 11.58 0.57
CA LEU A 234 -1.22 10.20 0.14
C LEU A 234 -1.25 10.10 -1.40
N THR A 235 -0.43 9.19 -1.93
CA THR A 235 -0.34 8.91 -3.36
C THR A 235 -0.89 7.53 -3.65
N VAL A 236 -1.59 7.36 -4.77
CA VAL A 236 -2.02 6.03 -5.23
C VAL A 236 -1.00 5.43 -6.19
N SER A 237 -0.75 4.14 -6.05
CA SER A 237 -0.05 3.31 -7.02
C SER A 237 -1.07 2.67 -7.96
N VAL A 238 -0.91 2.87 -9.27
CA VAL A 238 -1.75 2.29 -10.32
C VAL A 238 -0.98 1.20 -11.06
N ILE A 239 -1.55 -0.01 -11.12
CA ILE A 239 -0.89 -1.17 -11.73
C ILE A 239 -1.13 -1.14 -13.24
N GLU A 240 -0.06 -1.16 -14.02
CA GLU A 240 -0.15 -1.27 -15.48
C GLU A 240 -0.88 -2.54 -15.91
N PHE A 241 -1.84 -2.39 -16.82
CA PHE A 241 -2.67 -3.46 -17.38
C PHE A 241 -3.63 -4.15 -16.39
N ALA A 242 -3.60 -3.79 -15.11
CA ALA A 242 -4.68 -4.14 -14.20
C ALA A 242 -5.89 -3.28 -14.54
N LYS A 243 -7.06 -3.90 -14.78
CA LYS A 243 -8.32 -3.19 -14.95
C LYS A 243 -9.06 -3.16 -13.61
N GLN A 244 -8.48 -2.51 -12.61
CA GLN A 244 -9.19 -2.29 -11.35
C GLN A 244 -10.34 -1.31 -11.58
N ARG A 245 -11.54 -1.69 -11.16
CA ARG A 245 -12.75 -0.88 -11.30
C ARG A 245 -12.62 0.37 -10.42
N GLY A 246 -12.95 1.53 -11.00
CA GLY A 246 -12.83 2.85 -10.35
C GLY A 246 -11.44 3.48 -10.38
N GLU A 247 -10.42 2.77 -10.87
CA GLU A 247 -9.03 3.27 -10.87
C GLU A 247 -8.87 4.59 -11.64
N GLN A 248 -9.41 4.65 -12.87
CA GLN A 248 -9.31 5.87 -13.69
C GLN A 248 -10.05 7.06 -13.08
N GLU A 249 -11.21 6.81 -12.46
CA GLU A 249 -11.99 7.86 -11.79
C GLU A 249 -11.21 8.41 -10.59
N LEU A 250 -10.63 7.52 -9.77
CA LEU A 250 -9.81 7.92 -8.63
C LEU A 250 -8.54 8.66 -9.07
N ALA A 251 -7.84 8.16 -10.09
CA ALA A 251 -6.66 8.80 -10.65
C ALA A 251 -6.94 10.23 -11.15
N ASN A 252 -8.08 10.42 -11.83
CA ASN A 252 -8.54 11.73 -12.26
C ASN A 252 -8.88 12.63 -11.06
N ALA A 253 -9.58 12.10 -10.06
CA ALA A 253 -9.94 12.83 -8.85
C ALA A 253 -8.73 13.21 -7.98
N LEU A 254 -7.58 12.53 -8.14
CA LEU A 254 -6.32 12.80 -7.45
C LEU A 254 -5.43 13.84 -8.17
N ASP A 255 -5.87 14.43 -9.28
CA ASP A 255 -5.12 15.41 -10.08
C ASP A 255 -3.68 14.96 -10.42
N GLY A 256 -3.50 13.67 -10.71
CA GLY A 256 -2.20 13.12 -11.09
C GLY A 256 -1.26 12.79 -9.93
N ALA A 257 -1.72 12.79 -8.67
CA ALA A 257 -1.01 12.17 -7.54
C ALA A 257 -1.04 10.62 -7.65
N VAL A 258 -0.45 10.11 -8.73
CA VAL A 258 -0.45 8.71 -9.13
C VAL A 258 0.98 8.28 -9.46
N ILE A 259 1.39 7.12 -8.96
CA ILE A 259 2.64 6.46 -9.31
C ILE A 259 2.32 5.21 -10.12
N ARG A 260 3.01 5.02 -11.25
CA ARG A 260 2.86 3.82 -12.08
C ARG A 260 3.64 2.64 -11.51
N THR A 261 2.96 1.51 -11.45
CA THR A 261 3.46 0.25 -10.92
C THR A 261 3.41 -0.82 -11.99
N HIS A 262 4.51 -1.55 -12.18
CA HIS A 262 4.50 -2.77 -12.97
C HIS A 262 4.48 -3.97 -12.04
N SER A 263 3.60 -4.93 -12.31
CA SER A 263 3.64 -6.27 -11.74
C SER A 263 3.61 -7.27 -12.89
N ILE A 264 4.38 -8.34 -12.79
CA ILE A 264 4.27 -9.48 -13.71
C ILE A 264 3.31 -10.48 -13.08
N ALA A 265 2.40 -11.04 -13.86
CA ALA A 265 1.44 -12.04 -13.38
C ALA A 265 2.15 -13.33 -12.97
N ARG A 266 1.58 -14.08 -12.01
CA ARG A 266 2.19 -15.29 -11.46
C ARG A 266 2.43 -16.38 -12.51
N GLN A 267 1.46 -16.59 -13.40
CA GLN A 267 1.52 -17.55 -14.50
C GLN A 267 2.66 -17.24 -15.46
N GLU A 268 2.92 -15.94 -15.67
CA GLU A 268 3.98 -15.47 -16.54
C GLU A 268 5.34 -15.50 -15.85
N LEU A 269 5.42 -15.22 -14.56
CA LEU A 269 6.66 -15.36 -13.79
C LEU A 269 7.16 -16.80 -13.75
N ALA A 270 6.24 -17.77 -13.66
CA ALA A 270 6.57 -19.18 -13.54
C ALA A 270 7.31 -19.75 -14.77
N THR A 271 7.10 -19.16 -15.95
CA THR A 271 7.69 -19.64 -17.21
C THR A 271 8.87 -18.79 -17.70
N ARG A 272 9.22 -17.72 -16.97
CA ARG A 272 10.26 -16.77 -17.38
C ARG A 272 11.57 -16.96 -16.63
N SER A 273 12.65 -16.82 -17.38
CA SER A 273 14.00 -16.73 -16.81
C SER A 273 14.20 -15.42 -16.02
N PRO A 274 15.12 -15.39 -15.04
CA PRO A 274 15.47 -14.17 -14.32
C PRO A 274 15.84 -13.00 -15.24
N GLU A 275 16.57 -13.26 -16.33
CA GLU A 275 17.00 -12.26 -17.31
C GLU A 275 15.81 -11.62 -18.05
N GLU A 276 14.80 -12.41 -18.41
CA GLU A 276 13.57 -11.90 -19.03
C GLU A 276 12.74 -11.05 -18.06
N ILE A 277 12.67 -11.46 -16.79
CA ILE A 277 12.00 -10.70 -15.72
C ILE A 277 12.67 -9.33 -15.58
N ILE A 278 14.00 -9.30 -15.47
CA ILE A 278 14.78 -8.06 -15.36
C ILE A 278 14.56 -7.16 -16.58
N SER A 279 14.67 -7.72 -17.79
CA SER A 279 14.46 -6.99 -19.04
C SER A 279 13.06 -6.37 -19.09
N ARG A 280 12.04 -7.11 -18.67
CA ARG A 280 10.66 -6.64 -18.66
C ARG A 280 10.44 -5.45 -17.70
N PHE A 281 10.96 -5.52 -16.48
CA PHE A 281 10.90 -4.38 -15.55
C PHE A 281 11.70 -3.19 -16.06
N ALA A 282 12.89 -3.41 -16.62
CA ALA A 282 13.73 -2.35 -17.18
C ALA A 282 13.02 -1.61 -18.33
N ARG A 283 12.34 -2.35 -19.22
CA ARG A 283 11.49 -1.78 -20.27
C ARG A 283 10.29 -1.03 -19.71
N ALA A 284 9.62 -1.57 -18.69
CA ALA A 284 8.51 -0.89 -18.01
C ALA A 284 8.92 0.49 -17.47
N ILE A 285 10.11 0.59 -16.87
CA ILE A 285 10.65 1.85 -16.37
C ILE A 285 10.97 2.81 -17.53
N ARG A 286 11.74 2.35 -18.52
CA ARG A 286 12.26 3.18 -19.62
C ARG A 286 11.19 3.64 -20.61
N GLU A 287 10.32 2.72 -21.01
CA GLU A 287 9.34 2.94 -22.08
C GLU A 287 8.00 3.47 -21.54
N ARG A 288 7.63 3.14 -20.30
CA ARG A 288 6.27 3.38 -19.76
C ARG A 288 6.24 4.21 -18.47
N ASN A 289 7.39 4.78 -18.08
CA ASN A 289 7.53 5.66 -16.91
C ASN A 289 7.03 5.01 -15.61
N VAL A 290 7.31 3.71 -15.43
CA VAL A 290 7.06 2.99 -14.19
C VAL A 290 8.08 3.37 -13.13
N ARG A 291 7.61 3.58 -11.89
CA ARG A 291 8.46 3.92 -10.74
C ARG A 291 8.37 2.92 -9.60
N ILE A 292 7.45 1.97 -9.66
CA ILE A 292 7.36 0.86 -8.72
C ILE A 292 7.44 -0.46 -9.50
N CYS A 293 8.47 -1.24 -9.22
CA CYS A 293 8.59 -2.62 -9.65
C CYS A 293 8.02 -3.51 -8.54
N TYR A 294 6.76 -3.90 -8.69
CA TYR A 294 6.10 -4.85 -7.79
C TYR A 294 6.57 -6.27 -8.12
N LEU A 295 7.50 -6.79 -7.32
CA LEU A 295 8.10 -8.09 -7.52
C LEU A 295 7.37 -9.14 -6.67
N ARG A 296 6.66 -10.01 -7.36
CA ARG A 296 6.22 -11.30 -6.82
C ARG A 296 7.39 -12.27 -6.85
N ILE A 297 7.49 -13.13 -5.84
CA ILE A 297 8.51 -14.14 -5.67
C ILE A 297 8.27 -15.26 -6.69
N PRO A 298 9.18 -15.44 -7.66
CA PRO A 298 9.07 -16.53 -8.62
C PRO A 298 9.28 -17.87 -7.91
N THR A 299 8.41 -18.83 -8.20
CA THR A 299 8.50 -20.20 -7.70
C THR A 299 9.43 -21.00 -8.61
N TYR A 300 10.74 -20.77 -8.49
CA TYR A 300 11.71 -21.64 -9.17
C TYR A 300 11.95 -22.88 -8.33
N ALA A 301 11.90 -24.05 -8.97
CA ALA A 301 12.53 -25.25 -8.42
C ALA A 301 14.05 -25.01 -8.48
N SER A 302 14.62 -24.53 -7.37
CA SER A 302 16.06 -24.35 -7.22
C SER A 302 16.46 -24.85 -5.84
N ASP A 303 17.68 -25.37 -5.72
CA ASP A 303 18.22 -25.92 -4.46
C ASP A 303 18.21 -24.89 -3.32
N ASN A 304 18.14 -23.59 -3.64
CA ASN A 304 17.99 -22.52 -2.65
C ASN A 304 17.13 -21.36 -3.19
N PRO A 305 15.80 -21.35 -2.93
CA PRO A 305 14.89 -20.34 -3.45
C PRO A 305 15.22 -18.92 -2.95
N LEU A 306 15.70 -18.79 -1.71
CA LEU A 306 16.05 -17.49 -1.13
C LEU A 306 17.21 -16.84 -1.87
N LYS A 307 18.31 -17.57 -2.10
CA LYS A 307 19.46 -17.06 -2.88
C LYS A 307 19.08 -16.66 -4.30
N GLY A 308 18.17 -17.40 -4.92
CA GLY A 308 17.63 -17.09 -6.25
C GLY A 308 16.96 -15.71 -6.27
N VAL A 309 16.10 -15.44 -5.29
CA VAL A 309 15.38 -14.16 -5.16
C VAL A 309 16.33 -13.01 -4.83
N GLU A 310 17.30 -13.21 -3.93
CA GLU A 310 18.33 -12.20 -3.62
C GLU A 310 19.12 -11.80 -4.87
N LYS A 311 19.56 -12.79 -5.65
CA LYS A 311 20.29 -12.56 -6.90
C LYS A 311 19.43 -11.81 -7.92
N LEU A 312 18.15 -12.14 -8.03
CA LEU A 312 17.20 -11.45 -8.90
C LEU A 312 17.05 -9.97 -8.49
N ILE A 313 16.80 -9.69 -7.20
CA ILE A 313 16.67 -8.32 -6.67
C ILE A 313 17.95 -7.51 -6.92
N SER A 314 19.12 -8.10 -6.67
CA SER A 314 20.41 -7.44 -6.90
C SER A 314 20.65 -7.11 -8.37
N LYS A 315 20.40 -8.06 -9.28
CA LYS A 315 20.49 -7.81 -10.72
C LYS A 315 19.47 -6.76 -11.19
N MET A 316 18.24 -6.80 -10.67
CA MET A 316 17.24 -5.77 -10.96
C MET A 316 17.72 -4.40 -10.51
N LYS A 317 18.26 -4.28 -9.28
CA LYS A 317 18.79 -3.01 -8.78
C LYS A 317 19.90 -2.45 -9.66
N GLN A 318 20.81 -3.31 -10.12
CA GLN A 318 21.87 -2.92 -11.07
C GLN A 318 21.30 -2.46 -12.42
N ALA A 319 20.30 -3.16 -12.97
CA ALA A 319 19.68 -2.81 -14.24
C ALA A 319 18.85 -1.51 -14.18
N ILE A 320 18.35 -1.14 -13.00
CA ILE A 320 17.58 0.08 -12.75
C ILE A 320 18.48 1.30 -12.54
N CYS A 321 19.67 1.10 -11.94
CA CYS A 321 20.63 2.17 -11.67
C CYS A 321 21.54 2.51 -12.86
N ARG A 322 21.48 1.73 -13.95
CA ARG A 322 22.14 2.04 -15.23
C ARG A 322 21.24 2.91 -16.10
#